data_AF-A0A4R4DL51-F1
#
_entry.id   AF-A0A4R4DL51-F1
#
_cell.length_a   1.000
_cell.length_b   1.000
_cell.length_c   1.000
_cell.angle_alpha   90.00
_cell.angle_beta   90.00
_cell.angle_gamma   90.00
#
_symmetry.space_group_name_H-M   'P 1'
#
loop_
_entity.id
_entity.type
_entity.pdbx_description
1 polymer ?
#
loop_
_entity_poly.entity_id
_entity_poly.type
_entity_poly.pdbx_seq_one_letter_code
_entity_poly.pdbx_strand_id
1 'polypeptide(L)'
;MNQIFPATVFATSAAIPPAAVATMAEELKQWVFGLGRSEPMFTKRKFDGRPERNYNLKGMKTGKFLQHEEQRFGINLGWTDDASAQTAAKVSRWFLAREAADDAALRYAEPVALANGGDPSFIRYEDRTVGVNLGWSKTPVYEWKVLGGTPGAPVRTGERVALFNMKADECLIYFDRNAGGDIGWPTSKRWEDQLEALAVKVGKEAAKKAVLAALGL
;
A
#
# COMPACT_ATOMS: atom_id res chain seq x y z
N MET A 1 -41.60 36.34 30.84
CA MET A 1 -40.15 36.06 30.89
C MET A 1 -39.86 34.92 29.91
N ASN A 2 -39.49 35.24 28.67
CA ASN A 2 -39.04 34.23 27.71
C ASN A 2 -37.52 34.19 27.74
N GLN A 3 -36.95 33.11 28.28
CA GLN A 3 -35.52 32.86 28.21
C GLN A 3 -35.15 32.47 26.78
N ILE A 4 -34.28 33.29 26.19
CA ILE A 4 -33.57 33.00 24.95
C ILE A 4 -32.46 32.01 25.31
N PHE A 5 -32.50 30.80 24.75
CA PHE A 5 -31.35 29.89 24.80
C PHE A 5 -30.27 30.41 23.84
N PRO A 6 -28.99 30.48 24.24
CA PRO A 6 -27.92 30.87 23.33
C PRO A 6 -27.67 29.77 22.30
N ALA A 7 -27.46 30.19 21.06
CA ALA A 7 -27.07 29.34 19.96
C ALA A 7 -25.79 28.58 20.32
N THR A 8 -25.83 27.26 20.18
CA THR A 8 -24.67 26.37 20.29
C THR A 8 -23.63 26.79 19.25
N VAL A 9 -22.46 27.21 19.73
CA VAL A 9 -21.29 27.49 18.88
C VAL A 9 -20.87 26.18 18.22
N PHE A 10 -21.01 26.09 16.90
CA PHE A 10 -20.38 25.01 16.14
C PHE A 10 -18.86 25.13 16.28
N ALA A 11 -18.23 24.15 16.92
CA ALA A 11 -16.78 24.06 16.96
C ALA A 11 -16.24 23.95 15.54
N THR A 12 -15.52 24.97 15.07
CA THR A 12 -14.67 24.90 13.88
C THR A 12 -13.71 23.71 14.05
N SER A 13 -13.81 22.71 13.18
CA SER A 13 -12.84 21.62 13.11
C SER A 13 -11.46 22.23 12.89
N ALA A 14 -10.57 22.10 13.88
CA ALA A 14 -9.20 22.58 13.76
C ALA A 14 -8.50 21.81 12.63
N ALA A 15 -7.92 22.54 11.66
CA ALA A 15 -7.14 21.93 10.59
C ALA A 15 -5.93 21.19 11.16
N ILE A 16 -5.62 20.02 10.59
CA ILE A 16 -4.49 19.20 11.03
C ILE A 16 -3.18 19.91 10.67
N PRO A 17 -2.21 20.04 11.60
CA PRO A 17 -0.94 20.70 11.31
C PRO A 17 -0.19 20.03 10.15
N PRO A 18 0.44 20.79 9.23
CA PRO A 18 1.19 20.23 8.10
C PRO A 18 2.30 19.24 8.52
N ALA A 19 2.95 19.48 9.65
CA ALA A 19 3.97 18.57 10.18
C ALA A 19 3.39 17.20 10.56
N ALA A 20 2.18 17.16 11.14
CA ALA A 20 1.50 15.91 11.45
C ALA A 20 1.12 15.15 10.16
N VAL A 21 0.64 15.87 9.14
CA VAL A 21 0.36 15.28 7.82
C VAL A 21 1.63 14.67 7.21
N ALA A 22 2.77 15.36 7.29
CA ALA A 22 4.04 14.86 6.78
C ALA A 22 4.51 13.60 7.51
N THR A 23 4.41 13.58 8.84
CA THR A 23 4.72 12.39 9.65
C THR A 23 3.85 11.20 9.26
N MET A 24 2.52 11.39 9.16
CA MET A 24 1.59 10.33 8.76
C MET A 24 1.89 9.82 7.34
N ALA A 25 2.24 10.71 6.40
CA ALA A 25 2.64 10.31 5.05
C ALA A 25 3.91 9.44 5.07
N GLU A 26 4.92 9.80 5.85
CA GLU A 26 6.14 9.00 6.01
C GLU A 26 5.90 7.65 6.69
N GLU A 27 4.92 7.55 7.59
CA GLU A 27 4.53 6.28 8.23
C GLU A 27 3.85 5.30 7.27
N LEU A 28 3.19 5.80 6.22
CA LEU A 28 2.59 4.98 5.16
C LEU A 28 3.60 4.46 4.14
N LYS A 29 4.81 5.05 4.07
CA LYS A 29 5.90 4.58 3.18
C LYS A 29 6.59 3.34 3.77
N GLN A 30 5.89 2.22 3.81
CA GLN A 30 6.35 0.99 4.49
C GLN A 30 7.03 -0.01 3.57
N TRP A 31 7.16 0.30 2.28
CA TRP A 31 7.60 -0.67 1.27
C TRP A 31 8.85 -0.20 0.55
N VAL A 32 9.73 -1.14 0.20
CA VAL A 32 10.90 -0.88 -0.66
C VAL A 32 10.96 -1.97 -1.73
N PHE A 33 11.04 -1.57 -2.99
CA PHE A 33 11.30 -2.50 -4.10
C PHE A 33 12.79 -2.60 -4.39
N GLY A 34 13.28 -3.82 -4.61
CA GLY A 34 14.65 -4.05 -5.09
C GLY A 34 15.72 -3.50 -4.14
N LEU A 35 15.66 -3.87 -2.86
CA LEU A 35 16.61 -3.42 -1.85
C LEU A 35 18.06 -3.60 -2.34
N GLY A 36 18.89 -2.56 -2.16
CA GLY A 36 20.29 -2.55 -2.56
C GLY A 36 20.54 -2.05 -4.00
N ARG A 37 19.49 -1.69 -4.74
CA ARG A 37 19.57 -1.08 -6.07
C ARG A 37 19.09 0.38 -5.99
N SER A 38 19.62 1.27 -6.83
CA SER A 38 19.12 2.64 -7.00
C SER A 38 19.00 2.97 -8.48
N GLU A 39 18.03 2.37 -9.14
CA GLU A 39 17.74 2.55 -10.56
C GLU A 39 16.24 2.69 -10.80
N PRO A 40 15.81 3.24 -11.95
CA PRO A 40 14.40 3.29 -12.30
C PRO A 40 13.78 1.89 -12.31
N MET A 41 12.60 1.76 -11.71
CA MET A 41 11.78 0.57 -11.86
C MET A 41 11.14 0.58 -13.24
N PHE A 42 11.09 -0.59 -13.89
CA PHE A 42 10.46 -0.76 -15.20
C PHE A 42 9.30 -1.72 -15.08
N THR A 43 8.27 -1.46 -15.88
CA THR A 43 7.10 -2.34 -15.96
C THR A 43 7.39 -3.58 -16.81
N LYS A 44 6.57 -4.61 -16.61
CA LYS A 44 6.56 -5.83 -17.42
C LYS A 44 5.18 -6.48 -17.37
N ARG A 45 4.77 -7.10 -18.48
CA ARG A 45 3.41 -7.65 -18.63
C ARG A 45 3.20 -9.02 -17.97
N LYS A 46 4.24 -9.83 -17.90
CA LYS A 46 4.19 -11.23 -17.44
C LYS A 46 5.49 -11.64 -16.79
N PHE A 47 5.43 -12.62 -15.88
CA PHE A 47 6.55 -13.00 -15.02
C PHE A 47 7.78 -13.52 -15.80
N ASP A 48 7.56 -14.29 -16.84
CA ASP A 48 8.54 -14.88 -17.77
C ASP A 48 9.14 -13.88 -18.77
N GLY A 49 8.80 -12.59 -18.66
CA GLY A 49 9.53 -11.51 -19.32
C GLY A 49 10.92 -11.26 -18.72
N ARG A 50 11.48 -10.08 -19.00
CA ARG A 50 12.78 -9.61 -18.49
C ARG A 50 12.95 -9.85 -16.97
N PRO A 51 13.89 -10.70 -16.53
CA PRO A 51 14.05 -11.07 -15.13
C PRO A 51 14.63 -9.94 -14.26
N GLU A 52 15.39 -9.02 -14.85
CA GLU A 52 15.95 -7.83 -14.17
C GLU A 52 14.88 -6.86 -13.65
N ARG A 53 13.65 -7.01 -14.14
CA ARG A 53 12.44 -6.27 -13.74
C ARG A 53 11.59 -7.03 -12.71
N ASN A 54 12.12 -8.12 -12.19
CA ASN A 54 11.61 -8.70 -10.95
C ASN A 54 12.29 -8.02 -9.77
N TYR A 55 11.50 -7.70 -8.77
CA TYR A 55 11.92 -7.03 -7.56
C TYR A 55 11.60 -7.90 -6.35
N ASN A 56 12.43 -7.80 -5.32
CA ASN A 56 11.98 -8.12 -3.96
C ASN A 56 11.11 -6.96 -3.45
N LEU A 57 10.20 -7.26 -2.52
CA LEU A 57 9.36 -6.26 -1.87
C LEU A 57 9.59 -6.36 -0.36
N LYS A 58 10.35 -5.42 0.19
CA LYS A 58 10.70 -5.39 1.61
C LYS A 58 9.68 -4.57 2.41
N GLY A 59 9.22 -5.13 3.52
CA GLY A 59 8.45 -4.41 4.53
C GLY A 59 9.38 -3.75 5.53
N MET A 60 9.26 -2.44 5.72
CA MET A 60 10.15 -1.68 6.60
C MET A 60 9.85 -1.90 8.09
N LYS A 61 8.62 -2.30 8.44
CA LYS A 61 8.23 -2.62 9.83
C LYS A 61 8.78 -3.98 10.27
N THR A 62 8.70 -5.00 9.42
CA THR A 62 9.22 -6.35 9.73
C THR A 62 10.71 -6.49 9.44
N GLY A 63 11.25 -5.64 8.56
CA GLY A 63 12.60 -5.79 8.03
C GLY A 63 12.75 -6.98 7.08
N LYS A 64 11.66 -7.67 6.70
CA LYS A 64 11.62 -8.91 5.92
C LYS A 64 11.02 -8.68 4.54
N PHE A 65 11.13 -9.67 3.65
CA PHE A 65 10.54 -9.61 2.32
C PHE A 65 9.15 -10.24 2.32
N LEU A 66 8.20 -9.55 1.69
CA LEU A 66 6.90 -10.11 1.38
C LEU A 66 7.06 -11.14 0.26
N GLN A 67 6.48 -12.31 0.42
CA GLN A 67 6.55 -13.40 -0.56
C GLN A 67 5.21 -14.13 -0.66
N HIS A 68 5.07 -14.95 -1.71
CA HIS A 68 4.03 -15.97 -1.71
C HIS A 68 4.35 -17.00 -0.62
N GLU A 69 3.38 -17.24 0.25
CA GLU A 69 3.45 -18.23 1.32
C GLU A 69 2.09 -18.89 1.43
N GLU A 70 2.05 -20.22 1.55
CA GLU A 70 0.78 -20.93 1.71
C GLU A 70 0.15 -20.55 3.06
N GLN A 71 -1.07 -20.04 3.02
CA GLN A 71 -1.79 -19.60 4.21
C GLN A 71 -3.06 -20.44 4.35
N ARG A 72 -3.40 -20.79 5.60
CA ARG A 72 -4.68 -21.49 5.88
C ARG A 72 -5.89 -20.58 5.63
N PHE A 73 -5.73 -19.27 5.85
CA PHE A 73 -6.80 -18.28 5.71
C PHE A 73 -6.28 -17.02 5.02
N GLY A 74 -7.13 -16.36 4.23
CA GLY A 74 -6.77 -15.12 3.52
C GLY A 74 -6.05 -15.37 2.20
N ILE A 75 -5.21 -14.42 1.80
CA ILE A 75 -4.36 -14.51 0.60
C ILE A 75 -3.05 -15.22 0.96
N ASN A 76 -2.50 -15.97 0.01
CA ASN A 76 -1.21 -16.66 0.14
C ASN A 76 -0.03 -15.68 0.09
N LEU A 77 0.07 -14.83 1.10
CA LEU A 77 1.18 -13.91 1.32
C LEU A 77 1.68 -14.04 2.74
N GLY A 78 3.00 -13.95 2.89
CA GLY A 78 3.65 -13.95 4.18
C GLY A 78 5.07 -13.40 4.09
N TRP A 79 5.82 -13.55 5.17
CA TRP A 79 7.13 -12.92 5.33
C TRP A 79 8.23 -13.96 5.26
N THR A 80 9.36 -13.60 4.65
CA THR A 80 10.56 -14.43 4.74
C THR A 80 11.04 -14.59 6.18
N ASP A 81 11.78 -15.66 6.45
CA ASP A 81 12.39 -15.89 7.77
C ASP A 81 13.48 -14.85 8.09
N ASP A 82 14.24 -14.45 7.07
CA ASP A 82 15.33 -13.48 7.15
C ASP A 82 15.28 -12.42 6.03
N ALA A 83 16.25 -11.51 6.06
CA ALA A 83 16.38 -10.41 5.09
C ALA A 83 17.76 -10.39 4.40
N SER A 84 18.42 -11.55 4.29
CA SER A 84 19.72 -11.69 3.66
C SER A 84 19.67 -11.38 2.15
N ALA A 85 20.83 -11.08 1.58
CA ALA A 85 20.96 -10.87 0.14
C ALA A 85 20.57 -12.12 -0.68
N GLN A 86 20.84 -13.32 -0.16
CA GLN A 86 20.46 -14.58 -0.79
C GLN A 86 18.94 -14.73 -0.81
N THR A 87 18.27 -14.46 0.31
CA THR A 87 16.81 -14.44 0.39
C THR A 87 16.21 -13.40 -0.55
N ALA A 88 16.77 -12.19 -0.58
CA ALA A 88 16.35 -11.11 -1.49
C ALA A 88 16.38 -11.55 -2.96
N ALA A 89 17.45 -12.25 -3.38
CA ALA A 89 17.57 -12.78 -4.74
C ALA A 89 16.51 -13.86 -5.02
N LYS A 90 16.31 -14.80 -4.09
CA LYS A 90 15.33 -15.89 -4.20
C LYS A 90 13.88 -15.38 -4.33
N VAL A 91 13.52 -14.35 -3.57
CA VAL A 91 12.15 -13.80 -3.52
C VAL A 91 11.93 -12.60 -4.44
N SER A 92 12.88 -12.32 -5.34
CA SER A 92 12.70 -11.32 -6.40
C SER A 92 11.71 -11.84 -7.44
N ARG A 93 10.42 -11.77 -7.10
CA ARG A 93 9.30 -12.28 -7.90
C ARG A 93 8.23 -11.23 -8.16
N TRP A 94 8.35 -10.07 -7.53
CA TRP A 94 7.38 -8.99 -7.68
C TRP A 94 7.61 -8.22 -8.95
N PHE A 95 6.54 -7.89 -9.65
CA PHE A 95 6.58 -7.02 -10.82
C PHE A 95 5.33 -6.17 -10.90
N LEU A 96 5.41 -5.10 -11.67
CA LEU A 96 4.28 -4.21 -11.94
C LEU A 96 4.02 -4.17 -13.44
N ALA A 97 2.75 -4.30 -13.80
CA ALA A 97 2.28 -4.14 -15.17
C ALA A 97 1.48 -2.84 -15.27
N ARG A 98 1.64 -2.12 -16.37
CA ARG A 98 0.79 -0.98 -16.72
C ARG A 98 -0.16 -1.35 -17.86
N GLU A 99 -1.21 -0.56 -18.03
CA GLU A 99 -2.19 -0.79 -19.10
C GLU A 99 -1.59 -0.48 -20.48
N ALA A 100 -0.74 0.55 -20.54
CA ALA A 100 -0.01 0.88 -21.75
C ALA A 100 0.83 -0.31 -22.23
N ALA A 101 0.86 -0.50 -23.55
CA ALA A 101 1.58 -1.57 -24.21
C ALA A 101 3.10 -1.34 -24.28
N ASP A 102 3.68 -0.58 -23.35
CA ASP A 102 5.11 -0.32 -23.27
C ASP A 102 5.75 -0.92 -22.02
N ASP A 103 7.07 -0.92 -22.04
CA ASP A 103 7.95 -1.48 -21.03
C ASP A 103 8.76 -0.33 -20.36
N ALA A 104 8.17 0.87 -20.33
CA ALA A 104 8.82 2.08 -19.84
C ALA A 104 8.98 2.07 -18.32
N ALA A 105 9.72 3.06 -17.83
CA ALA A 105 9.89 3.29 -16.40
C ALA A 105 8.54 3.54 -15.73
N LEU A 106 8.31 2.85 -14.62
CA LEU A 106 7.17 3.07 -13.74
C LEU A 106 7.23 4.48 -13.17
N ARG A 107 6.08 5.15 -13.08
CA ARG A 107 5.92 6.51 -12.57
C ARG A 107 5.07 6.54 -11.31
N TYR A 108 5.38 7.45 -10.39
CA TYR A 108 4.56 7.66 -9.21
C TYR A 108 3.13 8.07 -9.60
N ALA A 109 2.17 7.59 -8.81
CA ALA A 109 0.73 7.85 -8.92
C ALA A 109 0.03 7.33 -10.20
N GLU A 110 0.72 6.60 -11.09
CA GLU A 110 0.07 5.95 -12.21
C GLU A 110 -0.65 4.64 -11.80
N PRO A 111 -1.81 4.31 -12.39
CA PRO A 111 -2.45 3.02 -12.19
C PRO A 111 -1.62 1.85 -12.74
N VAL A 112 -1.42 0.84 -11.90
CA VAL A 112 -0.69 -0.39 -12.24
C VAL A 112 -1.36 -1.62 -11.65
N ALA A 113 -1.06 -2.77 -12.22
CA ALA A 113 -1.33 -4.07 -11.64
C ALA A 113 -0.08 -4.53 -10.89
N LEU A 114 -0.24 -4.90 -9.62
CA LEU A 114 0.82 -5.47 -8.78
C LEU A 114 0.76 -7.00 -8.88
N ALA A 115 1.91 -7.64 -9.09
CA ALA A 115 1.97 -9.08 -9.28
C ALA A 115 3.15 -9.74 -8.56
N ASN A 116 2.97 -11.02 -8.20
CA ASN A 116 4.02 -11.94 -7.77
C ASN A 116 4.06 -13.12 -8.75
N GLY A 117 5.24 -13.62 -9.10
CA GLY A 117 5.47 -14.62 -10.16
C GLY A 117 4.86 -16.02 -9.98
N GLY A 118 3.58 -16.17 -9.64
CA GLY A 118 2.83 -17.44 -9.62
C GLY A 118 1.73 -17.50 -10.69
N ASP A 119 0.86 -18.50 -10.61
CA ASP A 119 -0.40 -18.54 -11.34
C ASP A 119 -1.53 -18.91 -10.36
N PRO A 120 -2.50 -18.01 -10.10
CA PRO A 120 -2.59 -16.61 -10.54
C PRO A 120 -1.46 -15.70 -10.00
N SER A 121 -1.15 -14.60 -10.72
CA SER A 121 -0.02 -13.70 -10.37
C SER A 121 -0.42 -12.33 -9.85
N PHE A 122 -1.57 -11.79 -10.28
CA PHE A 122 -1.92 -10.40 -9.98
C PHE A 122 -2.71 -10.30 -8.68
N ILE A 123 -2.38 -9.31 -7.85
CA ILE A 123 -3.12 -9.02 -6.64
C ILE A 123 -4.21 -8.01 -6.95
N ARG A 124 -5.43 -8.30 -6.50
CA ARG A 124 -6.55 -7.38 -6.51
C ARG A 124 -7.22 -7.31 -5.14
N TYR A 125 -8.03 -6.29 -4.96
CA TYR A 125 -8.97 -6.16 -3.88
C TYR A 125 -10.04 -7.23 -4.05
N GLU A 126 -10.41 -7.81 -2.92
CA GLU A 126 -11.48 -8.78 -2.85
C GLU A 126 -12.16 -8.70 -1.49
N ASP A 127 -13.48 -8.53 -1.51
CA ASP A 127 -14.28 -8.61 -0.30
C ASP A 127 -14.18 -10.01 0.30
N ARG A 128 -13.71 -10.09 1.55
CA ARG A 128 -13.47 -11.34 2.27
C ARG A 128 -13.80 -11.14 3.74
N THR A 129 -14.27 -12.21 4.37
CA THR A 129 -14.65 -12.22 5.79
C THR A 129 -13.48 -12.55 6.72
N VAL A 130 -12.43 -13.19 6.22
CA VAL A 130 -11.23 -13.59 6.98
C VAL A 130 -9.97 -13.24 6.19
N GLY A 131 -8.96 -12.70 6.89
CA GLY A 131 -7.71 -12.22 6.28
C GLY A 131 -7.83 -10.84 5.65
N VAL A 132 -6.78 -10.42 4.96
CA VAL A 132 -6.77 -9.14 4.23
C VAL A 132 -7.70 -9.22 3.02
N ASN A 133 -8.36 -8.11 2.67
CA ASN A 133 -9.23 -7.99 1.50
C ASN A 133 -8.43 -7.98 0.19
N LEU A 134 -7.72 -9.07 -0.05
CA LEU A 134 -6.95 -9.32 -1.25
C LEU A 134 -7.28 -10.70 -1.80
N GLY A 135 -7.29 -10.77 -3.12
CA GLY A 135 -7.43 -11.97 -3.91
C GLY A 135 -6.40 -12.01 -5.01
N TRP A 136 -6.19 -13.21 -5.56
CA TRP A 136 -5.38 -13.37 -6.75
C TRP A 136 -6.23 -13.29 -8.02
N SER A 137 -5.65 -12.78 -9.10
CA SER A 137 -6.24 -12.68 -10.43
C SER A 137 -5.29 -13.23 -11.48
N LYS A 138 -5.85 -13.95 -12.47
CA LYS A 138 -5.10 -14.45 -13.63
C LYS A 138 -4.78 -13.34 -14.62
N THR A 139 -5.62 -12.32 -14.70
CA THR A 139 -5.43 -11.16 -15.58
C THR A 139 -4.99 -9.93 -14.77
N PRO A 140 -4.23 -9.00 -15.36
CA PRO A 140 -3.88 -7.74 -14.73
C PRO A 140 -5.11 -7.00 -14.20
N VAL A 141 -5.00 -6.42 -12.99
CA VAL A 141 -6.02 -5.51 -12.43
C VAL A 141 -5.33 -4.22 -12.01
N TYR A 142 -5.60 -3.14 -12.75
CA TYR A 142 -4.90 -1.86 -12.65
C TYR A 142 -5.47 -0.97 -11.54
N GLU A 143 -5.43 -1.47 -10.31
CA GLU A 143 -6.01 -0.81 -9.14
C GLU A 143 -4.98 -0.37 -8.11
N TRP A 144 -3.69 -0.52 -8.40
CA TRP A 144 -2.61 -0.09 -7.51
C TRP A 144 -1.97 1.20 -8.00
N LYS A 145 -1.44 1.98 -7.07
CA LYS A 145 -0.54 3.12 -7.32
C LYS A 145 0.64 3.02 -6.37
N VAL A 146 1.82 3.32 -6.90
CA VAL A 146 3.01 3.56 -6.07
C VAL A 146 3.07 5.05 -5.75
N LEU A 147 3.11 5.40 -4.46
CA LEU A 147 3.11 6.78 -3.96
C LEU A 147 4.36 7.07 -3.12
N GLY A 148 4.54 8.34 -2.75
CA GLY A 148 5.62 8.80 -1.87
C GLY A 148 6.76 9.57 -2.56
N GLY A 149 6.63 9.80 -3.87
CA GLY A 149 7.45 10.71 -4.67
C GLY A 149 6.58 11.66 -5.51
N THR A 150 7.21 12.48 -6.35
CA THR A 150 6.48 13.43 -7.21
C THR A 150 5.68 12.69 -8.29
N PRO A 151 4.37 12.96 -8.44
CA PRO A 151 3.53 12.31 -9.46
C PRO A 151 4.11 12.44 -10.87
N GLY A 152 4.11 11.34 -11.62
CA GLY A 152 4.69 11.29 -12.96
C GLY A 152 6.22 11.16 -13.01
N ALA A 153 6.94 11.35 -11.90
CA ALA A 153 8.37 11.06 -11.83
C ALA A 153 8.63 9.55 -11.80
N PRO A 154 9.76 9.06 -12.34
CA PRO A 154 10.12 7.65 -12.26
C PRO A 154 10.23 7.16 -10.81
N VAL A 155 9.65 5.99 -10.53
CA VAL A 155 9.86 5.27 -9.26
C VAL A 155 11.24 4.62 -9.29
N ARG A 156 12.01 4.75 -8.21
CA ARG A 156 13.34 4.12 -8.10
C ARG A 156 13.32 2.95 -7.12
N THR A 157 14.12 1.93 -7.41
CA THR A 157 14.40 0.87 -6.43
C THR A 157 15.13 1.46 -5.21
N GLY A 158 15.01 0.79 -4.07
CA GLY A 158 15.69 1.20 -2.82
C GLY A 158 15.03 2.36 -2.07
N GLU A 159 14.10 3.08 -2.70
CA GLU A 159 13.33 4.15 -2.06
C GLU A 159 12.12 3.59 -1.30
N ARG A 160 11.76 4.26 -0.19
CA ARG A 160 10.55 3.95 0.57
C ARG A 160 9.33 4.49 -0.15
N VAL A 161 8.35 3.63 -0.37
CA VAL A 161 7.10 3.96 -1.07
C VAL A 161 5.89 3.50 -0.29
N ALA A 162 4.74 4.10 -0.59
CA ALA A 162 3.45 3.62 -0.16
C ALA A 162 2.77 2.87 -1.32
N LEU A 163 2.10 1.75 -1.01
CA LEU A 163 1.35 0.96 -1.97
C LEU A 163 -0.13 1.24 -1.80
N PHE A 164 -0.69 2.10 -2.64
CA PHE A 164 -2.08 2.51 -2.55
C PHE A 164 -2.97 1.65 -3.44
N ASN A 165 -4.06 1.13 -2.91
CA ASN A 165 -5.09 0.41 -3.65
C ASN A 165 -6.29 1.33 -3.87
N MET A 166 -6.64 1.59 -5.12
CA MET A 166 -7.73 2.50 -5.52
C MET A 166 -9.13 1.95 -5.22
N LYS A 167 -9.30 0.63 -5.04
CA LYS A 167 -10.57 0.03 -4.66
C LYS A 167 -10.78 0.06 -3.14
N ALA A 168 -9.73 -0.23 -2.38
CA ALA A 168 -9.74 -0.04 -0.93
C ALA A 168 -9.71 1.45 -0.54
N ASP A 169 -9.25 2.32 -1.44
CA ASP A 169 -8.97 3.73 -1.19
C ASP A 169 -7.98 3.92 -0.02
N GLU A 170 -7.00 3.02 0.08
CA GLU A 170 -6.08 2.93 1.23
C GLU A 170 -4.69 2.43 0.84
N CYS A 171 -3.69 2.77 1.66
CA CYS A 171 -2.36 2.20 1.53
C CYS A 171 -2.28 0.84 2.23
N LEU A 172 -1.71 -0.17 1.57
CA LEU A 172 -1.33 -1.42 2.23
C LEU A 172 -0.24 -1.13 3.26
N ILE A 173 -0.37 -1.68 4.45
CA ILE A 173 0.58 -1.52 5.56
C ILE A 173 0.91 -2.87 6.16
N TYR A 174 2.01 -2.94 6.92
CA TYR A 174 2.18 -3.98 7.92
C TYR A 174 1.06 -3.87 8.95
N PHE A 175 0.49 -5.01 9.30
CA PHE A 175 -0.61 -5.06 10.25
C PHE A 175 -0.57 -6.41 10.96
N ASP A 176 -0.34 -6.39 12.27
CA ASP A 176 -0.30 -7.61 13.09
C ASP A 176 -1.71 -8.25 13.14
N ARG A 177 -1.84 -9.49 12.65
CA ARG A 177 -3.12 -10.19 12.56
C ARG A 177 -3.06 -11.54 13.25
N ASN A 178 -4.18 -11.91 13.87
CA ASN A 178 -4.36 -13.26 14.41
C ASN A 178 -4.52 -14.35 13.31
N ALA A 179 -4.74 -13.97 12.04
CA ALA A 179 -4.93 -14.89 10.92
C ALA A 179 -4.63 -14.24 9.55
N GLY A 180 -3.91 -14.98 8.70
CA GLY A 180 -3.41 -14.54 7.40
C GLY A 180 -2.04 -13.86 7.49
N GLY A 181 -1.49 -13.38 6.37
CA GLY A 181 -0.25 -12.60 6.40
C GLY A 181 -0.41 -11.28 7.16
N ASP A 182 0.65 -10.83 7.84
CA ASP A 182 0.68 -9.61 8.67
C ASP A 182 0.72 -8.33 7.82
N ILE A 183 -0.32 -8.17 6.99
CA ILE A 183 -0.58 -7.03 6.13
C ILE A 183 -2.05 -6.65 6.20
N GLY A 184 -2.34 -5.38 5.98
CA GLY A 184 -3.68 -4.87 6.10
C GLY A 184 -3.85 -3.46 5.57
N TRP A 185 -5.02 -2.91 5.83
CA TRP A 185 -5.40 -1.54 5.55
C TRP A 185 -5.42 -0.75 6.86
N PRO A 186 -5.15 0.55 6.87
CA PRO A 186 -5.38 1.43 8.02
C PRO A 186 -6.75 1.26 8.68
N THR A 187 -7.79 0.88 7.93
CA THR A 187 -9.15 0.60 8.45
C THR A 187 -9.40 -0.86 8.85
N SER A 188 -8.44 -1.77 8.65
CA SER A 188 -8.57 -3.17 9.08
C SER A 188 -8.70 -3.26 10.61
N LYS A 189 -9.54 -4.19 11.11
CA LYS A 189 -9.69 -4.46 12.55
C LYS A 189 -8.52 -5.33 13.05
N ARG A 190 -7.72 -5.00 14.07
CA ARG A 190 -7.65 -3.82 14.97
C ARG A 190 -6.35 -2.97 14.82
N TRP A 191 -6.51 -1.72 14.43
CA TRP A 191 -5.73 -0.55 14.92
C TRP A 191 -6.70 0.36 15.72
N GLU A 192 -7.37 -0.25 16.70
CA GLU A 192 -8.20 0.48 17.68
C GLU A 192 -9.53 1.05 17.16
N ASP A 193 -10.29 0.18 16.52
CA ASP A 193 -11.69 0.01 16.89
C ASP A 193 -11.81 0.06 18.45
N GLN A 194 -12.41 1.08 19.08
CA GLN A 194 -13.43 1.99 18.56
C GLN A 194 -13.54 3.29 19.40
N LEU A 195 -12.57 4.21 19.36
CA LEU A 195 -12.79 5.53 19.97
C LEU A 195 -13.35 6.53 18.93
N GLU A 196 -14.62 6.92 19.11
CA GLU A 196 -15.28 8.13 18.57
C GLU A 196 -15.77 8.14 17.11
N ALA A 197 -16.61 7.17 16.71
CA ALA A 197 -16.93 6.88 15.30
C ALA A 197 -17.82 7.86 14.48
N LEU A 198 -18.11 9.11 14.90
CA LEU A 198 -18.86 10.03 14.01
C LEU A 198 -18.30 11.45 13.86
N ALA A 199 -17.84 12.11 14.92
CA ALA A 199 -17.18 13.41 14.80
C ALA A 199 -15.77 13.29 14.17
N VAL A 200 -15.09 12.17 14.42
CA VAL A 200 -13.78 11.85 13.85
C VAL A 200 -13.87 11.51 12.36
N LYS A 201 -15.03 11.09 11.83
CA LYS A 201 -15.13 10.68 10.42
C LYS A 201 -14.84 11.84 9.46
N VAL A 202 -15.40 13.03 9.71
CA VAL A 202 -15.14 14.23 8.88
C VAL A 202 -13.67 14.67 9.01
N GLY A 203 -13.13 14.63 10.23
CA GLY A 203 -11.70 14.88 10.48
C GLY A 203 -10.78 13.86 9.82
N LYS A 204 -11.14 12.58 9.81
CA LYS A 204 -10.41 11.47 9.18
C LYS A 204 -10.40 11.59 7.67
N GLU A 205 -11.52 11.96 7.05
CA GLU A 205 -11.54 12.18 5.59
C GLU A 205 -10.67 13.38 5.20
N ALA A 206 -10.73 14.48 5.96
CA ALA A 206 -9.84 15.61 5.74
C ALA A 206 -8.36 15.24 5.96
N ALA A 207 -8.05 14.48 7.02
CA ALA A 207 -6.71 13.95 7.30
C ALA A 207 -6.21 13.05 6.16
N LYS A 208 -7.04 12.09 5.77
CA LYS A 208 -6.78 11.13 4.70
C LYS A 208 -6.46 11.88 3.41
N LYS A 209 -7.32 12.83 3.01
CA LYS A 209 -7.10 13.65 1.83
C LYS A 209 -5.79 14.43 1.91
N ALA A 210 -5.48 15.05 3.05
CA ALA A 210 -4.23 15.79 3.22
C ALA A 210 -2.99 14.88 3.15
N VAL A 211 -3.05 13.70 3.76
CA VAL A 211 -1.96 12.71 3.75
C VAL A 211 -1.76 12.13 2.37
N LEU A 212 -2.84 11.76 1.67
CA LEU A 212 -2.78 11.28 0.29
C LEU A 212 -2.21 12.36 -0.65
N ALA A 213 -2.61 13.63 -0.48
CA ALA A 213 -2.01 14.75 -1.21
C ALA A 213 -0.51 14.89 -0.92
N ALA A 214 -0.08 14.75 0.34
CA ALA A 214 1.33 14.77 0.72
C ALA A 214 2.13 13.57 0.14
N LEU A 215 1.45 12.47 -0.19
CA LEU A 215 2.00 11.30 -0.88
C LEU A 215 2.00 11.43 -2.41
N GLY A 216 1.40 12.49 -2.97
CA GLY A 216 1.29 12.74 -4.40
C GLY A 216 0.04 12.16 -5.07
N LEU A 217 -1.06 11.96 -4.33
CA LEU A 217 -2.36 11.58 -4.89
C LEU A 217 -3.32 12.78 -4.95
#